data_AF-A0A920VL63-F1
#
_entry.id   AF-A0A920VL63-F1
#
_cell.length_a   1.000
_cell.length_b   1.000
_cell.length_c   1.000
_cell.angle_alpha   90.00
_cell.angle_beta   90.00
_cell.angle_gamma   90.00
#
_symmetry.space_group_name_H-M   'P 1'
#
loop_
_entity.id
_entity.type
_entity.pdbx_description
1 polymer ?
#
loop_
_entity_poly.entity_id
_entity_poly.type
_entity_poly.pdbx_seq_one_letter_code
_entity_poly.pdbx_strand_id
1 'polypeptide(L)'
;MLSIYGYVSGDDKWERPFTTTGYADQDFEWDHHRMVELMEAQWRAHPEGPHCENTKIWPFCNSAAGLGVYLYDKLHGTDRHLAVQNWLEYVKDNYMGVSDAGELEWFTSWYDPIVNHKANGGPGSGLQAAFLILPQEPELASFIYEASANAAGWNNPRVPARPSSAGLLMARELGDETAVVRLSAAAERAYEPRFFGDHDEKFGWWFGLNEPYPRGQRSAMMMVSEIGRGGDWTRAFEIPHMDKFEAPTVEGIEYPSMGVLQAWNDPESGTLYVGTYAATPDRQGQDTSWRVTNLPDSGEVFVICDGQPFDRFQAEGPATIRIDSDIGDHDTRFSLVIEEREHQPGKHAGHAHHR
;
A
#
# COMPACT_ATOMS: atom_id res chain seq x y z
N MET A 1 4.15 -2.41 8.00
CA MET A 1 5.44 -2.06 7.35
C MET A 1 6.29 -3.28 7.07
N LEU A 2 6.59 -4.14 8.05
CA LEU A 2 7.42 -5.36 7.83
C LEU A 2 6.81 -6.30 6.77
N SER A 3 5.52 -6.62 6.87
CA SER A 3 4.82 -7.41 5.83
C SER A 3 4.80 -6.73 4.46
N ILE A 4 4.67 -5.39 4.42
CA ILE A 4 4.73 -4.62 3.16
C ILE A 4 6.13 -4.71 2.54
N TYR A 5 7.20 -4.64 3.36
CA TYR A 5 8.56 -4.81 2.89
C TYR A 5 8.74 -6.18 2.22
N GLY A 6 8.35 -7.26 2.90
CA GLY A 6 8.43 -8.61 2.34
C GLY A 6 7.62 -8.74 1.05
N TYR A 7 6.38 -8.24 1.03
CA TYR A 7 5.52 -8.27 -0.16
C TYR A 7 6.08 -7.46 -1.34
N VAL A 8 6.72 -6.31 -1.11
CA VAL A 8 7.24 -5.45 -2.18
C VAL A 8 8.59 -5.94 -2.68
N SER A 9 9.48 -6.34 -1.77
CA SER A 9 10.89 -6.63 -2.09
C SER A 9 11.19 -8.11 -2.32
N GLY A 10 10.39 -9.02 -1.76
CA GLY A 10 10.70 -10.45 -1.74
C GLY A 10 11.88 -10.82 -0.82
N ASP A 11 12.41 -9.85 -0.06
CA ASP A 11 13.54 -10.02 0.84
C ASP A 11 13.05 -10.39 2.26
N ASP A 12 13.68 -11.42 2.83
CA ASP A 12 13.44 -11.98 4.16
C ASP A 12 14.18 -11.22 5.29
N LYS A 13 14.74 -10.04 5.01
CA LYS A 13 15.54 -9.22 5.95
C LYS A 13 14.95 -9.14 7.35
N TRP A 14 13.64 -8.96 7.46
CA TRP A 14 12.95 -8.79 8.74
C TRP A 14 12.40 -10.08 9.32
N GLU A 15 12.43 -11.17 8.56
CA GLU A 15 12.14 -12.53 9.03
C GLU A 15 13.35 -13.11 9.76
N ARG A 16 14.54 -12.58 9.47
CA ARG A 16 15.78 -12.88 10.19
C ARG A 16 15.87 -12.09 11.50
N PRO A 17 16.50 -12.65 12.56
CA PRO A 17 16.68 -11.94 13.83
C PRO A 17 17.42 -10.61 13.69
N PHE A 18 16.93 -9.58 14.38
CA PHE A 18 17.55 -8.28 14.49
C PHE A 18 17.43 -7.73 15.92
N THR A 19 18.42 -6.93 16.32
CA THR A 19 18.48 -6.34 17.65
C THR A 19 17.71 -5.02 17.71
N THR A 20 16.89 -4.85 18.74
CA THR A 20 16.28 -3.57 19.11
C THR A 20 16.74 -3.19 20.51
N THR A 21 17.18 -1.95 20.67
CA THR A 21 17.55 -1.40 21.99
C THR A 21 16.30 -0.87 22.70
N GLY A 22 16.09 -1.33 23.94
CA GLY A 22 15.00 -0.94 24.82
C GLY A 22 15.43 -0.01 25.95
N TYR A 23 14.64 0.02 27.02
CA TYR A 23 14.92 0.86 28.19
C TYR A 23 16.18 0.39 28.93
N ALA A 24 17.00 1.36 29.38
CA ALA A 24 18.24 1.12 30.14
C ALA A 24 19.26 0.24 29.40
N ASP A 25 19.47 0.50 28.10
CA ASP A 25 20.46 -0.17 27.24
C ASP A 25 20.28 -1.71 27.18
N GLN A 26 19.06 -2.19 27.42
CA GLN A 26 18.73 -3.59 27.22
C GLN A 26 18.51 -3.87 25.75
N ASP A 27 19.19 -4.90 25.24
CA ASP A 27 18.99 -5.37 23.88
C ASP A 27 18.02 -6.55 23.85
N PHE A 28 17.07 -6.49 22.92
CA PHE A 28 16.12 -7.55 22.64
C PHE A 28 16.30 -8.01 21.20
N GLU A 29 16.28 -9.33 21.01
CA GLU A 29 16.28 -9.92 19.68
C GLU A 29 14.85 -10.20 19.24
N TRP A 30 14.49 -9.65 18.08
CA TRP A 30 13.20 -9.82 17.44
C TRP A 30 13.36 -10.28 16.00
N ASP A 31 12.32 -10.93 15.50
CA ASP A 31 12.05 -11.12 14.09
C ASP A 31 10.57 -10.80 13.84
N HIS A 32 10.17 -10.71 12.58
CA HIS A 32 8.80 -10.39 12.20
C HIS A 32 7.79 -11.40 12.75
N HIS A 33 8.15 -12.70 12.76
CA HIS A 33 7.28 -13.76 13.26
C HIS A 33 6.98 -13.53 14.75
N ARG A 34 8.02 -13.40 15.57
CA ARG A 34 7.93 -13.20 17.03
C ARG A 34 7.16 -11.94 17.40
N MET A 35 7.29 -10.86 16.61
CA MET A 35 6.48 -9.65 16.78
C MET A 35 4.99 -9.93 16.56
N VAL A 36 4.63 -10.67 15.50
CA VAL A 36 3.24 -11.06 15.22
C VAL A 36 2.69 -11.97 16.31
N GLU A 37 3.48 -12.94 16.81
CA GLU A 37 3.04 -13.81 17.91
C GLU A 37 2.74 -13.03 19.19
N LEU A 38 3.58 -12.04 19.51
CA LEU A 38 3.34 -11.17 20.66
C LEU A 38 2.05 -10.35 20.47
N MET A 39 1.85 -9.75 19.30
CA MET A 39 0.64 -8.96 19.03
C MET A 39 -0.63 -9.80 19.13
N GLU A 40 -0.62 -10.99 18.52
CA GLU A 40 -1.73 -11.96 18.63
C GLU A 40 -2.03 -12.31 20.10
N ALA A 41 -1.00 -12.62 20.88
CA ALA A 41 -1.16 -12.95 22.29
C ALA A 41 -1.79 -11.78 23.08
N GLN A 42 -1.45 -10.53 22.74
CA GLN A 42 -2.05 -9.35 23.36
C GLN A 42 -3.54 -9.21 23.02
N TRP A 43 -3.96 -9.39 21.76
CA TRP A 43 -5.41 -9.39 21.41
C TRP A 43 -6.17 -10.52 22.09
N ARG A 44 -5.56 -11.72 22.21
CA ARG A 44 -6.19 -12.84 22.91
C ARG A 44 -6.38 -12.56 24.41
N ALA A 45 -5.44 -11.87 25.03
CA ALA A 45 -5.51 -11.49 26.45
C ALA A 45 -6.44 -10.29 26.70
N HIS A 46 -6.56 -9.39 25.71
CA HIS A 46 -7.30 -8.12 25.79
C HIS A 46 -8.28 -8.00 24.62
N PRO A 47 -9.50 -8.54 24.73
CA PRO A 47 -10.53 -8.42 23.70
C PRO A 47 -10.87 -6.97 23.33
N GLU A 48 -10.67 -6.04 24.26
CA GLU A 48 -10.82 -4.61 24.04
C GLU A 48 -9.76 -4.01 23.10
N GLY A 49 -8.65 -4.72 22.89
CA GLY A 49 -7.52 -4.36 22.05
C GLY A 49 -6.24 -4.06 22.86
N PRO A 50 -5.05 -4.42 22.34
CA PRO A 50 -3.77 -3.96 22.85
C PRO A 50 -3.69 -2.46 23.12
N HIS A 51 -2.97 -2.11 24.18
CA HIS A 51 -2.66 -0.73 24.52
C HIS A 51 -1.62 -0.15 23.56
N CYS A 52 -1.77 1.13 23.22
CA CYS A 52 -0.76 1.94 22.54
C CYS A 52 0.02 2.77 23.59
N GLU A 53 -0.16 4.09 23.68
CA GLU A 53 0.44 4.90 24.73
C GLU A 53 -0.12 4.54 26.11
N ASN A 54 0.71 4.71 27.16
CA ASN A 54 0.42 4.49 28.59
C ASN A 54 -1.06 4.20 28.94
N THR A 55 -1.43 2.92 28.79
CA THR A 55 -2.73 2.33 29.15
C THR A 55 -3.93 2.69 28.25
N LYS A 56 -3.72 3.33 27.10
CA LYS A 56 -4.79 3.77 26.19
C LYS A 56 -4.91 2.84 25.00
N ILE A 57 -6.14 2.52 24.65
CA ILE A 57 -6.47 1.71 23.48
C ILE A 57 -7.01 2.65 22.42
N TRP A 58 -6.36 2.64 21.26
CA TRP A 58 -6.77 3.44 20.12
C TRP A 58 -7.25 2.50 19.02
N PRO A 59 -8.54 2.56 18.62
CA PRO A 59 -9.03 1.75 17.52
C PRO A 59 -8.23 1.96 16.24
N PHE A 60 -7.83 3.20 15.94
CA PHE A 60 -6.94 3.49 14.81
C PHE A 60 -5.62 2.69 14.85
N CYS A 61 -4.92 2.69 15.99
CA CYS A 61 -3.65 1.97 16.13
C CYS A 61 -3.84 0.45 16.05
N ASN A 62 -4.93 -0.06 16.64
CA ASN A 62 -5.27 -1.48 16.57
C ASN A 62 -5.65 -1.91 15.16
N SER A 63 -6.40 -1.09 14.40
CA SER A 63 -6.69 -1.34 13.00
C SER A 63 -5.41 -1.41 12.16
N ALA A 64 -4.44 -0.51 12.40
CA ALA A 64 -3.15 -0.51 11.70
C ALA A 64 -2.33 -1.78 12.00
N ALA A 65 -2.22 -2.16 13.27
CA ALA A 65 -1.52 -3.37 13.68
C ALA A 65 -2.21 -4.62 13.13
N GLY A 66 -3.53 -4.67 13.23
CA GLY A 66 -4.36 -5.77 12.73
C GLY A 66 -4.21 -5.97 11.22
N LEU A 67 -4.17 -4.87 10.46
CA LEU A 67 -3.95 -4.91 9.02
C LEU A 67 -2.54 -5.44 8.66
N GLY A 68 -1.54 -5.16 9.50
CA GLY A 68 -0.21 -5.76 9.37
C GLY A 68 -0.22 -7.28 9.56
N VAL A 69 -0.97 -7.78 10.54
CA VAL A 69 -1.16 -9.22 10.78
C VAL A 69 -1.98 -9.87 9.66
N TYR A 70 -2.98 -9.17 9.12
CA TYR A 70 -3.76 -9.63 7.98
C TYR A 70 -2.86 -9.89 6.74
N LEU A 71 -1.97 -8.94 6.44
CA LEU A 71 -1.00 -9.13 5.35
C LEU A 71 0.01 -10.25 5.66
N TYR A 72 0.46 -10.35 6.91
CA TYR A 72 1.36 -11.42 7.35
C TYR A 72 0.75 -12.80 7.11
N ASP A 73 -0.50 -13.03 7.54
CA ASP A 73 -1.18 -14.31 7.35
C ASP A 73 -1.27 -14.72 5.87
N LYS A 74 -1.53 -13.75 4.99
CA LYS A 74 -1.58 -13.98 3.55
C LYS A 74 -0.21 -14.36 2.96
N LEU A 75 0.87 -13.73 3.43
CA LEU A 75 2.23 -14.02 2.96
C LEU A 75 2.76 -15.36 3.49
N HIS A 76 2.38 -15.75 4.71
CA HIS A 76 2.95 -16.92 5.40
C HIS A 76 2.00 -18.12 5.53
N GLY A 77 0.74 -17.98 5.11
CA GLY A 77 -0.27 -19.03 5.24
C GLY A 77 -0.65 -19.36 6.69
N THR A 78 -0.71 -18.35 7.56
CA THR A 78 -1.09 -18.48 8.98
C THR A 78 -2.50 -17.95 9.25
N ASP A 79 -2.98 -18.08 10.50
CA ASP A 79 -4.32 -17.68 10.95
C ASP A 79 -4.29 -16.75 12.18
N ARG A 80 -3.21 -15.98 12.36
CA ARG A 80 -3.01 -15.13 13.54
C ARG A 80 -3.99 -13.94 13.58
N HIS A 81 -4.48 -13.50 12.42
CA HIS A 81 -5.49 -12.44 12.26
C HIS A 81 -6.83 -12.79 12.89
N LEU A 82 -7.11 -14.08 13.17
CA LEU A 82 -8.33 -14.48 13.88
C LEU A 82 -8.49 -13.77 15.25
N ALA A 83 -7.38 -13.48 15.94
CA ALA A 83 -7.43 -12.70 17.19
C ALA A 83 -7.89 -11.25 16.95
N VAL A 84 -7.50 -10.67 15.81
CA VAL A 84 -7.92 -9.32 15.37
C VAL A 84 -9.39 -9.31 14.96
N GLN A 85 -9.89 -10.38 14.31
CA GLN A 85 -11.31 -10.50 13.95
C GLN A 85 -12.21 -10.44 15.19
N ASN A 86 -11.83 -11.13 16.28
CA ASN A 86 -12.56 -11.02 17.54
C ASN A 86 -12.57 -9.60 18.11
N TRP A 87 -11.46 -8.87 17.95
CA TRP A 87 -11.39 -7.46 18.33
C TRP A 87 -12.26 -6.56 17.43
N LEU A 88 -12.36 -6.84 16.13
CA LEU A 88 -13.25 -6.12 15.21
C LEU A 88 -14.73 -6.34 15.56
N GLU A 89 -15.11 -7.53 16.01
CA GLU A 89 -16.45 -7.77 16.58
C GLU A 89 -16.65 -6.99 17.87
N TYR A 90 -15.65 -6.92 18.75
CA TYR A 90 -15.71 -6.09 19.96
C TYR A 90 -15.90 -4.60 19.62
N VAL A 91 -15.25 -4.08 18.57
CA VAL A 91 -15.38 -2.70 18.09
C VAL A 91 -16.84 -2.36 17.78
N LYS A 92 -17.56 -3.25 17.08
CA LYS A 92 -18.96 -3.06 16.67
C LYS A 92 -19.87 -2.76 17.85
N ASP A 93 -19.65 -3.46 18.97
CA ASP A 93 -20.47 -3.34 20.17
C ASP A 93 -19.99 -2.27 21.17
N ASN A 94 -18.70 -1.92 21.14
CA ASN A 94 -18.09 -1.17 22.24
C ASN A 94 -17.46 0.16 21.83
N TYR A 95 -17.07 0.35 20.58
CA TYR A 95 -16.36 1.55 20.11
C TYR A 95 -17.14 2.37 19.11
N MET A 96 -18.42 2.06 18.94
CA MET A 96 -19.34 2.85 18.15
C MET A 96 -20.74 2.78 18.73
N GLY A 97 -21.53 3.82 18.47
CA GLY A 97 -22.96 3.84 18.76
C GLY A 97 -23.73 4.03 17.47
N VAL A 98 -24.72 3.17 17.26
CA VAL A 98 -25.62 3.21 16.10
C VAL A 98 -27.03 3.45 16.61
N SER A 99 -27.74 4.40 16.01
CA SER A 99 -29.13 4.71 16.36
C SER A 99 -30.09 3.61 15.89
N ASP A 100 -31.34 3.63 16.37
CA ASP A 100 -32.39 2.72 15.91
C ASP A 100 -32.67 2.83 14.39
N ALA A 101 -32.30 3.97 13.77
CA ALA A 101 -32.41 4.20 12.33
C ALA A 101 -31.21 3.65 11.54
N GLY A 102 -30.21 3.06 12.20
CA GLY A 102 -28.99 2.55 11.57
C GLY A 102 -27.93 3.62 11.31
N GLU A 103 -28.03 4.79 11.93
CA GLU A 103 -27.06 5.88 11.73
C GLU A 103 -25.95 5.83 12.79
N LEU A 104 -24.69 5.93 12.36
CA LEU A 104 -23.55 6.09 13.29
C LEU A 104 -23.70 7.42 14.05
N GLU A 105 -23.79 7.39 15.37
CA GLU A 105 -23.89 8.58 16.22
C GLU A 105 -22.51 9.02 16.73
N TRP A 106 -21.69 8.06 17.12
CA TRP A 106 -20.36 8.29 17.66
C TRP A 106 -19.43 7.13 17.38
N PHE A 107 -18.13 7.43 17.36
CA PHE A 107 -17.05 6.45 17.29
C PHE A 107 -15.97 6.81 18.32
N THR A 108 -15.43 5.81 19.02
CA THR A 108 -14.41 5.99 20.06
C THR A 108 -13.06 6.29 19.42
N SER A 109 -12.48 7.44 19.76
CA SER A 109 -11.10 7.78 19.33
C SER A 109 -10.06 7.01 20.16
N TRP A 110 -10.26 6.95 21.47
CA TRP A 110 -9.48 6.12 22.38
C TRP A 110 -10.28 5.73 23.62
N TYR A 111 -9.87 4.63 24.24
CA TYR A 111 -10.42 4.07 25.47
C TYR A 111 -9.34 3.90 26.52
N ASP A 112 -9.62 4.33 27.75
CA ASP A 112 -8.79 4.04 28.93
C ASP A 112 -9.53 3.06 29.84
N PRO A 113 -9.08 1.79 29.92
CA PRO A 113 -9.69 0.78 30.76
C PRO A 113 -9.45 0.99 32.26
N ILE A 114 -8.44 1.78 32.67
CA ILE A 114 -8.15 1.99 34.10
C ILE A 114 -9.23 2.84 34.75
N VAL A 115 -9.62 3.92 34.08
CA VAL A 115 -10.66 4.84 34.58
C VAL A 115 -12.00 4.63 33.88
N ASN A 116 -12.09 3.61 33.00
CA ASN A 116 -13.24 3.28 32.18
C ASN A 116 -13.80 4.51 31.42
N HIS A 117 -12.94 5.18 30.65
CA HIS A 117 -13.30 6.38 29.89
C HIS A 117 -13.11 6.16 28.39
N LYS A 118 -14.15 6.45 27.60
CA LYS A 118 -14.10 6.47 26.14
C LYS A 118 -14.17 7.91 25.65
N ALA A 119 -13.15 8.33 24.92
CA ALA A 119 -13.16 9.60 24.20
C ALA A 119 -13.91 9.44 22.88
N ASN A 120 -15.24 9.58 22.96
CA ASN A 120 -16.12 9.48 21.81
C ASN A 120 -16.15 10.79 21.03
N GLY A 121 -16.02 10.69 19.71
CA GLY A 121 -16.31 11.79 18.79
C GLY A 121 -17.55 11.48 17.95
N GLY A 122 -18.00 12.46 17.16
CA GLY A 122 -19.14 12.27 16.26
C GLY A 122 -18.86 11.26 15.12
N PRO A 123 -19.78 11.11 14.18
CA PRO A 123 -19.77 10.01 13.20
C PRO A 123 -18.48 9.93 12.38
N GLY A 124 -17.96 11.08 11.95
CA GLY A 124 -16.71 11.17 11.17
C GLY A 124 -15.43 10.76 11.91
N SER A 125 -15.48 10.50 13.23
CA SER A 125 -14.29 10.16 14.02
C SER A 125 -13.73 8.78 13.68
N GLY A 126 -14.56 7.89 13.12
CA GLY A 126 -14.16 6.55 12.71
C GLY A 126 -13.43 6.46 11.37
N LEU A 127 -13.41 7.52 10.55
CA LEU A 127 -12.94 7.45 9.16
C LEU A 127 -11.48 7.00 9.00
N GLN A 128 -10.58 7.43 9.90
CA GLN A 128 -9.18 7.01 9.84
C GLN A 128 -9.03 5.52 10.20
N ALA A 129 -9.82 5.02 11.15
CA ALA A 129 -9.84 3.60 11.47
C ALA A 129 -10.47 2.80 10.31
N ALA A 130 -11.57 3.30 9.73
CA ALA A 130 -12.26 2.67 8.61
C ALA A 130 -11.32 2.43 7.42
N PHE A 131 -10.44 3.39 7.09
CA PHE A 131 -9.43 3.21 6.04
C PHE A 131 -8.52 1.99 6.29
N LEU A 132 -8.11 1.78 7.54
CA LEU A 132 -7.26 0.64 7.91
C LEU A 132 -8.06 -0.67 8.12
N ILE A 133 -9.35 -0.57 8.43
CA ILE A 133 -10.25 -1.71 8.57
C ILE A 133 -10.67 -2.24 7.20
N LEU A 134 -10.81 -1.37 6.19
CA LEU A 134 -11.43 -1.72 4.92
C LEU A 134 -10.87 -3.00 4.25
N PRO A 135 -9.55 -3.24 4.18
CA PRO A 135 -9.05 -4.46 3.53
C PRO A 135 -9.27 -5.76 4.33
N GLN A 136 -9.53 -5.65 5.64
CA GLN A 136 -9.66 -6.78 6.57
C GLN A 136 -11.10 -6.99 7.07
N GLU A 137 -11.95 -5.96 7.02
CA GLU A 137 -13.38 -6.02 7.28
C GLU A 137 -14.14 -4.97 6.44
N PRO A 138 -14.42 -5.29 5.16
CA PRO A 138 -15.01 -4.34 4.23
C PRO A 138 -16.41 -3.84 4.64
N GLU A 139 -17.23 -4.68 5.26
CA GLU A 139 -18.62 -4.33 5.60
C GLU A 139 -18.64 -3.27 6.70
N LEU A 140 -17.85 -3.49 7.77
CA LEU A 140 -17.72 -2.54 8.87
C LEU A 140 -17.16 -1.19 8.40
N ALA A 141 -16.10 -1.19 7.60
CA ALA A 141 -15.48 0.04 7.13
C ALA A 141 -16.41 0.84 6.20
N SER A 142 -17.14 0.15 5.31
CA SER A 142 -18.10 0.77 4.40
C SER A 142 -19.26 1.40 5.18
N PHE A 143 -19.78 0.71 6.20
CA PHE A 143 -20.79 1.26 7.10
C PHE A 143 -20.32 2.57 7.77
N ILE A 144 -19.10 2.58 8.32
CA ILE A 144 -18.54 3.78 8.96
C ILE A 144 -18.40 4.94 7.94
N TYR A 145 -17.96 4.63 6.72
CA TYR A 145 -17.85 5.63 5.65
C TYR A 145 -19.21 6.21 5.28
N GLU A 146 -20.19 5.37 4.94
CA GLU A 146 -21.51 5.80 4.48
C GLU A 146 -22.21 6.66 5.52
N ALA A 147 -22.19 6.23 6.78
CA ALA A 147 -22.78 6.99 7.88
C ALA A 147 -22.07 8.36 8.07
N SER A 148 -20.75 8.39 7.95
CA SER A 148 -19.97 9.64 8.02
C SER A 148 -20.28 10.58 6.84
N ALA A 149 -20.37 10.04 5.63
CA ALA A 149 -20.68 10.79 4.41
C ALA A 149 -22.09 11.40 4.47
N ASN A 150 -23.06 10.63 4.96
CA ASN A 150 -24.44 11.08 5.17
C ASN A 150 -24.51 12.19 6.22
N ALA A 151 -23.88 12.00 7.38
CA ALA A 151 -23.84 13.00 8.45
C ALA A 151 -23.16 14.31 8.00
N ALA A 152 -22.11 14.21 7.18
CA ALA A 152 -21.39 15.37 6.65
C ALA A 152 -22.03 16.00 5.40
N GLY A 153 -23.05 15.35 4.81
CA GLY A 153 -23.74 15.83 3.62
C GLY A 153 -22.90 15.84 2.35
N TRP A 154 -21.91 14.93 2.22
CA TRP A 154 -21.00 14.88 1.07
C TRP A 154 -21.70 14.57 -0.25
N ASN A 155 -22.87 13.94 -0.21
CA ASN A 155 -23.70 13.70 -1.41
C ASN A 155 -24.90 14.67 -1.52
N ASN A 156 -25.02 15.63 -0.60
CA ASN A 156 -26.04 16.68 -0.65
C ASN A 156 -25.46 18.00 -1.20
N PRO A 157 -25.80 18.40 -2.44
CA PRO A 157 -25.24 19.61 -3.06
C PRO A 157 -25.63 20.91 -2.33
N ARG A 158 -26.64 20.88 -1.46
CA ARG A 158 -27.07 22.05 -0.66
C ARG A 158 -26.23 22.24 0.60
N VAL A 159 -25.45 21.25 1.02
CA VAL A 159 -24.59 21.29 2.20
C VAL A 159 -23.16 21.54 1.75
N PRO A 160 -22.51 22.67 2.08
CA PRO A 160 -21.12 22.90 1.67
C PRO A 160 -20.17 21.80 2.18
N ALA A 161 -19.41 21.18 1.29
CA ALA A 161 -18.42 20.18 1.66
C ALA A 161 -17.21 20.86 2.34
N ARG A 162 -16.85 20.36 3.54
CA ARG A 162 -15.63 20.73 4.25
C ARG A 162 -14.51 19.76 3.88
N PRO A 163 -13.24 20.19 3.85
CA PRO A 163 -12.14 19.30 3.51
C PRO A 163 -11.98 18.21 4.57
N SER A 164 -11.73 16.98 4.12
CA SER A 164 -11.52 15.81 4.97
C SER A 164 -10.58 14.83 4.26
N SER A 165 -9.34 14.71 4.71
CA SER A 165 -8.37 13.78 4.11
C SER A 165 -8.83 12.32 4.21
N ALA A 166 -9.26 11.89 5.41
CA ALA A 166 -9.75 10.53 5.61
C ALA A 166 -11.04 10.25 4.83
N GLY A 167 -11.93 11.26 4.72
CA GLY A 167 -13.13 11.16 3.89
C GLY A 167 -12.81 11.01 2.41
N LEU A 168 -11.85 11.79 1.89
CA LEU A 168 -11.43 11.72 0.50
C LEU A 168 -10.77 10.38 0.16
N LEU A 169 -9.93 9.86 1.08
CA LEU A 169 -9.33 8.53 0.93
C LEU A 169 -10.38 7.44 0.79
N MET A 170 -11.32 7.39 1.72
CA MET A 170 -12.41 6.40 1.69
C MET A 170 -13.31 6.57 0.47
N ALA A 171 -13.67 7.80 0.11
CA ALA A 171 -14.51 8.08 -1.05
C ALA A 171 -13.86 7.60 -2.35
N ARG A 172 -12.56 7.83 -2.53
CA ARG A 172 -11.81 7.33 -3.69
C ARG A 172 -11.78 5.81 -3.72
N GLU A 173 -11.42 5.20 -2.59
CA GLU A 173 -11.28 3.75 -2.49
C GLU A 173 -12.61 3.02 -2.76
N LEU A 174 -13.72 3.57 -2.27
CA LEU A 174 -15.08 3.02 -2.44
C LEU A 174 -15.79 3.47 -3.73
N GLY A 175 -15.18 4.35 -4.54
CA GLY A 175 -15.75 4.84 -5.79
C GLY A 175 -16.92 5.82 -5.65
N ASP A 176 -17.02 6.55 -4.54
CA ASP A 176 -18.01 7.63 -4.36
C ASP A 176 -17.55 8.92 -5.07
N GLU A 177 -17.73 8.94 -6.39
CA GLU A 177 -17.30 10.05 -7.26
C GLU A 177 -17.88 11.41 -6.85
N THR A 178 -19.08 11.43 -6.28
CA THR A 178 -19.70 12.70 -5.83
C THR A 178 -18.94 13.26 -4.64
N ALA A 179 -18.65 12.43 -3.62
CA ALA A 179 -17.83 12.84 -2.50
C ALA A 179 -16.40 13.19 -2.94
N VAL A 180 -15.79 12.41 -3.85
CA VAL A 180 -14.44 12.68 -4.38
C VAL A 180 -14.32 14.07 -4.98
N VAL A 181 -15.21 14.44 -5.92
CA VAL A 181 -15.17 15.77 -6.56
C VAL A 181 -15.30 16.88 -5.52
N ARG A 182 -16.23 16.74 -4.58
CA ARG A 182 -16.56 17.79 -3.62
C ARG A 182 -15.50 17.94 -2.53
N LEU A 183 -14.96 16.84 -2.04
CA LEU A 183 -13.89 16.82 -1.03
C LEU A 183 -12.54 17.25 -1.63
N SER A 184 -12.24 16.86 -2.87
CA SER A 184 -11.03 17.31 -3.57
C SER A 184 -11.04 18.82 -3.75
N ALA A 185 -12.15 19.38 -4.26
CA ALA A 185 -12.29 20.83 -4.40
C ALA A 185 -12.20 21.57 -3.06
N ALA A 186 -12.71 20.97 -1.97
CA ALA A 186 -12.58 21.54 -0.64
C ALA A 186 -11.14 21.48 -0.11
N ALA A 187 -10.43 20.37 -0.36
CA ALA A 187 -9.03 20.18 0.00
C ALA A 187 -8.13 21.17 -0.74
N GLU A 188 -8.27 21.31 -2.06
CA GLU A 188 -7.50 22.28 -2.86
C GLU A 188 -7.58 23.71 -2.31
N ARG A 189 -8.77 24.14 -1.90
CA ARG A 189 -8.98 25.48 -1.32
C ARG A 189 -8.36 25.65 0.07
N ALA A 190 -8.23 24.58 0.85
CA ALA A 190 -7.92 24.66 2.28
C ALA A 190 -6.53 24.14 2.66
N TYR A 191 -5.96 23.24 1.86
CA TYR A 191 -4.75 22.49 2.20
C TYR A 191 -3.53 22.90 1.37
N GLU A 192 -3.65 23.90 0.51
CA GLU A 192 -2.54 24.53 -0.23
C GLU A 192 -1.66 23.51 -0.97
N PRO A 193 -2.20 22.71 -1.91
CA PRO A 193 -1.40 21.83 -2.75
C PRO A 193 -0.50 22.68 -3.64
N ARG A 194 0.79 22.33 -3.72
CA ARG A 194 1.71 22.98 -4.66
C ARG A 194 2.92 22.12 -4.97
N PHE A 195 3.49 22.41 -6.13
CA PHE A 195 4.84 21.96 -6.45
C PHE A 195 5.88 22.78 -5.66
N PHE A 196 7.04 22.17 -5.43
CA PHE A 196 8.20 22.74 -4.75
C PHE A 196 9.47 22.01 -5.18
N GLY A 197 10.63 22.54 -4.80
CA GLY A 197 11.93 22.07 -5.27
C GLY A 197 12.60 23.16 -6.10
N ASP A 198 13.83 22.91 -6.55
CA ASP A 198 14.57 23.90 -7.35
C ASP A 198 13.96 24.06 -8.75
N HIS A 199 13.25 23.03 -9.22
CA HIS A 199 12.63 22.93 -10.55
C HIS A 199 11.14 22.61 -10.49
N ASP A 200 10.46 22.88 -9.36
CA ASP A 200 9.07 22.49 -9.11
C ASP A 200 8.82 20.98 -9.31
N GLU A 201 9.81 20.14 -8.98
CA GLU A 201 9.81 18.69 -9.27
C GLU A 201 9.16 17.83 -8.18
N LYS A 202 8.81 18.42 -7.04
CA LYS A 202 8.18 17.72 -5.90
C LYS A 202 6.80 18.28 -5.64
N PHE A 203 5.89 17.47 -5.12
CA PHE A 203 4.52 17.89 -4.82
C PHE A 203 4.16 17.61 -3.36
N GLY A 204 3.32 18.46 -2.77
CA GLY A 204 2.78 18.20 -1.43
C GLY A 204 1.68 19.17 -1.01
N TRP A 205 1.13 18.88 0.16
CA TRP A 205 0.04 19.62 0.82
C TRP A 205 0.51 20.30 2.10
N TRP A 206 0.19 21.59 2.30
CA TRP A 206 0.76 22.48 3.33
C TRP A 206 -0.16 22.84 4.50
N PHE A 207 -1.48 22.71 4.35
CA PHE A 207 -2.45 22.92 5.43
C PHE A 207 -2.40 24.30 6.10
N GLY A 208 -1.92 25.35 5.43
CA GLY A 208 -1.89 26.71 5.97
C GLY A 208 -0.94 26.90 7.15
N LEU A 209 0.06 26.02 7.31
CA LEU A 209 0.99 26.06 8.45
C LEU A 209 2.13 27.08 8.27
N ASN A 210 2.26 27.69 7.08
CA ASN A 210 3.32 28.64 6.74
C ASN A 210 4.74 28.08 6.99
N GLU A 211 4.97 26.84 6.53
CA GLU A 211 6.25 26.14 6.66
C GLU A 211 6.97 26.02 5.31
N PRO A 212 8.31 25.92 5.28
CA PRO A 212 9.06 25.77 4.02
C PRO A 212 8.84 24.41 3.34
N TYR A 213 8.43 23.39 4.10
CA TYR A 213 8.21 22.02 3.62
C TYR A 213 6.86 21.49 4.13
N PRO A 214 6.23 20.54 3.43
CA PRO A 214 4.93 20.02 3.86
C PRO A 214 5.09 19.15 5.11
N ARG A 215 4.11 19.19 6.03
CA ARG A 215 4.13 18.33 7.22
C ARG A 215 3.89 16.87 6.86
N GLY A 216 4.88 16.03 7.16
CA GLY A 216 4.91 14.61 6.81
C GLY A 216 3.60 13.86 7.03
N GLN A 217 3.06 13.81 8.25
CA GLN A 217 1.86 13.00 8.53
C GLN A 217 0.60 13.44 7.76
N ARG A 218 0.29 14.74 7.77
CA ARG A 218 -0.90 15.26 7.10
C ARG A 218 -0.76 15.22 5.58
N SER A 219 0.41 15.60 5.08
CA SER A 219 0.71 15.56 3.65
C SER A 219 0.72 14.13 3.14
N ALA A 220 1.32 13.19 3.86
CA ALA A 220 1.34 11.77 3.48
C ALA A 220 -0.07 11.19 3.33
N MET A 221 -1.01 11.49 4.23
CA MET A 221 -2.40 11.06 4.06
C MET A 221 -3.03 11.59 2.77
N MET A 222 -2.79 12.87 2.43
CA MET A 222 -3.28 13.41 1.16
C MET A 222 -2.55 12.81 -0.05
N MET A 223 -1.25 12.52 0.07
CA MET A 223 -0.49 11.89 -1.02
C MET A 223 -1.06 10.53 -1.40
N VAL A 224 -1.58 9.75 -0.44
CA VAL A 224 -2.29 8.49 -0.76
C VAL A 224 -3.52 8.77 -1.63
N SER A 225 -4.25 9.87 -1.42
CA SER A 225 -5.37 10.24 -2.28
C SER A 225 -4.97 10.78 -3.65
N GLU A 226 -3.74 11.28 -3.81
CA GLU A 226 -3.21 11.71 -5.10
C GLU A 226 -2.80 10.54 -6.00
N ILE A 227 -2.18 9.52 -5.41
CA ILE A 227 -1.63 8.40 -6.18
C ILE A 227 -2.60 7.20 -6.27
N GLY A 228 -3.52 7.07 -5.31
CA GLY A 228 -4.44 5.94 -5.23
C GLY A 228 -5.67 6.09 -6.11
N ARG A 229 -6.07 4.99 -6.74
CA ARG A 229 -7.33 4.81 -7.47
C ARG A 229 -8.29 3.93 -6.66
N GLY A 230 -9.54 3.86 -7.09
CA GLY A 230 -10.55 3.02 -6.45
C GLY A 230 -10.12 1.55 -6.37
N GLY A 231 -10.26 0.96 -5.18
CA GLY A 231 -9.89 -0.42 -4.89
C GLY A 231 -8.39 -0.70 -4.77
N ASP A 232 -7.50 0.28 -4.99
CA ASP A 232 -6.05 0.07 -4.93
C ASP A 232 -5.60 -0.35 -3.53
N TRP A 233 -6.18 0.26 -2.50
CA TRP A 233 -5.81 -0.01 -1.12
C TRP A 233 -6.22 -1.41 -0.70
N THR A 234 -7.46 -1.81 -0.96
CA THR A 234 -7.97 -3.15 -0.65
C THR A 234 -7.15 -4.21 -1.38
N ARG A 235 -6.94 -4.02 -2.69
CA ARG A 235 -6.18 -4.95 -3.52
C ARG A 235 -4.72 -5.09 -3.09
N ALA A 236 -4.09 -4.04 -2.56
CA ALA A 236 -2.71 -4.12 -2.04
C ALA A 236 -2.58 -5.15 -0.90
N PHE A 237 -3.66 -5.44 -0.18
CA PHE A 237 -3.71 -6.45 0.88
C PHE A 237 -4.29 -7.79 0.43
N GLU A 238 -4.63 -7.96 -0.85
CA GLU A 238 -4.99 -9.25 -1.45
C GLU A 238 -3.78 -10.01 -1.99
N ILE A 239 -2.55 -9.48 -1.78
CA ILE A 239 -1.26 -10.00 -2.29
C ILE A 239 -1.26 -10.40 -3.78
N PRO A 240 -1.70 -9.51 -4.70
CA PRO A 240 -1.61 -9.79 -6.12
C PRO A 240 -0.14 -9.81 -6.60
N HIS A 241 0.07 -10.28 -7.83
CA HIS A 241 1.34 -10.14 -8.54
C HIS A 241 2.56 -10.75 -7.82
N MET A 242 2.40 -11.93 -7.19
CA MET A 242 3.52 -12.63 -6.55
C MET A 242 4.50 -13.25 -7.55
N ASP A 243 4.09 -13.40 -8.80
CA ASP A 243 4.93 -13.75 -9.95
C ASP A 243 5.99 -12.69 -10.27
N LYS A 244 5.86 -11.45 -9.77
CA LYS A 244 6.83 -10.36 -9.97
C LYS A 244 8.27 -10.70 -9.57
N PHE A 245 8.46 -11.62 -8.63
CA PHE A 245 9.79 -12.04 -8.16
C PHE A 245 10.50 -12.97 -9.14
N GLU A 246 9.75 -13.58 -10.06
CA GLU A 246 10.25 -14.44 -11.13
C GLU A 246 10.09 -13.75 -12.50
N ALA A 247 9.64 -12.50 -12.54
CA ALA A 247 9.47 -11.73 -13.76
C ALA A 247 10.78 -11.03 -14.19
N PRO A 248 10.90 -10.67 -15.48
CA PRO A 248 11.94 -9.76 -15.95
C PRO A 248 11.97 -8.48 -15.11
N THR A 249 13.15 -8.11 -14.63
CA THR A 249 13.32 -7.05 -13.63
C THR A 249 14.21 -5.92 -14.15
N VAL A 250 13.77 -4.68 -13.97
CA VAL A 250 14.54 -3.47 -14.30
C VAL A 250 15.43 -3.11 -13.11
N GLU A 251 16.74 -3.07 -13.33
CA GLU A 251 17.74 -2.85 -12.28
C GLU A 251 18.78 -1.80 -12.66
N GLY A 252 19.47 -1.24 -11.65
CA GLY A 252 20.60 -0.35 -11.87
C GLY A 252 20.24 1.04 -12.39
N ILE A 253 18.97 1.46 -12.25
CA ILE A 253 18.53 2.81 -12.59
C ILE A 253 19.34 3.84 -11.81
N GLU A 254 19.83 4.87 -12.52
CA GLU A 254 20.60 5.97 -11.92
C GLU A 254 19.69 6.96 -11.18
N TYR A 255 19.10 6.50 -10.08
CA TYR A 255 18.27 7.33 -9.21
C TYR A 255 19.14 8.27 -8.35
N PRO A 256 18.79 9.55 -8.16
CA PRO A 256 17.56 10.22 -8.60
C PRO A 256 17.69 10.97 -9.94
N SER A 257 18.74 10.73 -10.74
CA SER A 257 18.90 11.39 -12.04
C SER A 257 17.81 10.98 -13.03
N MET A 258 17.55 9.66 -13.11
CA MET A 258 16.53 9.05 -13.95
C MET A 258 15.49 8.34 -13.08
N GLY A 259 14.21 8.53 -13.42
CA GLY A 259 13.08 7.85 -12.81
C GLY A 259 12.48 6.80 -13.73
N VAL A 260 11.75 5.85 -13.14
CA VAL A 260 10.94 4.86 -13.86
C VAL A 260 9.48 5.30 -13.79
N LEU A 261 8.89 5.60 -14.93
CA LEU A 261 7.47 5.90 -15.08
C LEU A 261 6.63 4.61 -15.11
N GLN A 262 7.17 3.56 -15.73
CA GLN A 262 6.51 2.27 -15.89
C GLN A 262 7.55 1.15 -15.91
N ALA A 263 7.25 0.04 -15.25
CA ALA A 263 7.94 -1.24 -15.42
C ALA A 263 6.88 -2.33 -15.28
N TRP A 264 6.33 -2.78 -16.40
CA TRP A 264 5.21 -3.72 -16.43
C TRP A 264 5.52 -4.90 -17.33
N ASN A 265 5.63 -6.08 -16.74
CA ASN A 265 5.69 -7.34 -17.46
C ASN A 265 4.27 -7.78 -17.84
N ASP A 266 4.01 -7.95 -19.13
CA ASP A 266 2.79 -8.53 -19.67
C ASP A 266 3.09 -9.96 -20.19
N PRO A 267 2.80 -11.00 -19.39
CA PRO A 267 3.05 -12.38 -19.79
C PRO A 267 2.21 -12.84 -20.97
N GLU A 268 1.04 -12.24 -21.21
CA GLU A 268 0.15 -12.67 -22.30
C GLU A 268 0.72 -12.30 -23.67
N SER A 269 1.30 -11.10 -23.78
CA SER A 269 1.98 -10.66 -25.00
C SER A 269 3.47 -10.98 -25.03
N GLY A 270 4.03 -11.48 -23.93
CA GLY A 270 5.47 -11.68 -23.75
C GLY A 270 6.25 -10.37 -23.88
N THR A 271 5.71 -9.27 -23.37
CA THR A 271 6.33 -7.94 -23.49
C THR A 271 6.57 -7.32 -22.13
N LEU A 272 7.81 -6.88 -21.89
CA LEU A 272 8.11 -5.98 -20.78
C LEU A 272 8.07 -4.53 -21.30
N TYR A 273 7.23 -3.70 -20.66
CA TYR A 273 7.11 -2.26 -20.92
C TYR A 273 7.91 -1.48 -19.87
N VAL A 274 8.81 -0.62 -20.32
CA VAL A 274 9.63 0.24 -19.46
C VAL A 274 9.53 1.69 -19.94
N GLY A 275 9.00 2.55 -19.08
CA GLY A 275 8.98 3.99 -19.28
C GLY A 275 9.99 4.67 -18.35
N THR A 276 10.83 5.56 -18.86
CA THR A 276 11.76 6.38 -18.05
C THR A 276 11.43 7.86 -18.17
N TYR A 277 11.96 8.67 -17.25
CA TYR A 277 11.93 10.14 -17.33
C TYR A 277 13.13 10.77 -16.61
N ALA A 278 13.45 12.03 -16.93
CA ALA A 278 14.47 12.79 -16.22
C ALA A 278 13.95 13.27 -14.86
N ALA A 279 14.26 12.54 -13.78
CA ALA A 279 13.85 12.89 -12.42
C ALA A 279 14.67 14.07 -11.85
N THR A 280 15.89 14.29 -12.35
CA THR A 280 16.67 15.52 -12.11
C THR A 280 16.83 16.27 -13.44
N PRO A 281 16.06 17.35 -13.70
CA PRO A 281 16.05 18.04 -15.00
C PRO A 281 17.43 18.48 -15.50
N ASP A 282 18.32 18.93 -14.62
CA ASP A 282 19.68 19.35 -14.96
C ASP A 282 20.58 18.22 -15.52
N ARG A 283 20.15 16.96 -15.38
CA ARG A 283 20.87 15.79 -15.89
C ARG A 283 20.28 15.21 -17.17
N GLN A 284 19.23 15.82 -17.72
CA GLN A 284 18.60 15.36 -18.94
C GLN A 284 19.60 15.27 -20.11
N GLY A 285 19.52 14.18 -20.87
CA GLY A 285 20.36 13.89 -22.04
C GLY A 285 21.79 13.44 -21.71
N GLN A 286 22.16 13.28 -20.42
CA GLN A 286 23.42 12.65 -20.06
C GLN A 286 23.36 11.14 -20.31
N ASP A 287 24.46 10.55 -20.77
CA ASP A 287 24.55 9.10 -20.97
C ASP A 287 24.34 8.35 -19.64
N THR A 288 23.58 7.27 -19.69
CA THR A 288 23.37 6.37 -18.56
C THR A 288 23.25 4.92 -19.04
N SER A 289 23.27 3.98 -18.10
CA SER A 289 23.06 2.57 -18.39
C SER A 289 22.31 1.88 -17.27
N TRP A 290 21.45 0.94 -17.64
CA TRP A 290 20.66 0.14 -16.70
C TRP A 290 20.48 -1.27 -17.25
N ARG A 291 19.89 -2.19 -16.48
CA ARG A 291 19.78 -3.60 -16.85
C ARG A 291 18.33 -4.06 -16.86
N VAL A 292 18.07 -5.04 -17.71
CA VAL A 292 16.94 -5.96 -17.54
C VAL A 292 17.51 -7.33 -17.21
N THR A 293 17.17 -7.84 -16.04
CA THR A 293 17.57 -9.17 -15.53
C THR A 293 16.39 -10.13 -15.60
N ASN A 294 16.66 -11.41 -15.32
CA ASN A 294 15.66 -12.47 -15.27
C ASN A 294 14.85 -12.61 -16.58
N LEU A 295 15.52 -12.42 -17.71
CA LEU A 295 14.96 -12.64 -19.04
C LEU A 295 14.91 -14.15 -19.34
N PRO A 296 13.88 -14.64 -20.06
CA PRO A 296 13.83 -16.04 -20.50
C PRO A 296 15.05 -16.44 -21.35
N ASP A 297 15.40 -15.61 -22.33
CA ASP A 297 16.63 -15.70 -23.11
C ASP A 297 17.05 -14.30 -23.59
N SER A 298 18.20 -13.82 -23.13
CA SER A 298 18.78 -12.54 -23.55
C SER A 298 19.18 -12.46 -25.04
N GLY A 299 19.41 -13.60 -25.68
CA GLY A 299 19.84 -13.70 -27.08
C GLY A 299 18.71 -13.56 -28.09
N GLU A 300 17.46 -13.71 -27.64
CA GLU A 300 16.27 -13.62 -28.49
C GLU A 300 15.40 -12.38 -28.19
N VAL A 301 15.90 -11.44 -27.38
CA VAL A 301 15.17 -10.21 -27.06
C VAL A 301 15.20 -9.23 -28.24
N PHE A 302 14.02 -8.75 -28.63
CA PHE A 302 13.88 -7.62 -29.54
C PHE A 302 13.46 -6.36 -28.78
N VAL A 303 14.21 -5.28 -28.95
CA VAL A 303 13.99 -4.01 -28.24
C VAL A 303 13.46 -2.95 -29.18
N ILE A 304 12.37 -2.30 -28.78
CA ILE A 304 11.82 -1.11 -29.44
C ILE A 304 11.91 0.04 -28.44
N CYS A 305 12.56 1.15 -28.80
CA CYS A 305 12.58 2.38 -28.03
C CYS A 305 11.91 3.48 -28.85
N ASP A 306 10.94 4.18 -28.27
CA ASP A 306 10.23 5.30 -28.90
C ASP A 306 9.64 4.94 -30.28
N GLY A 307 9.16 3.70 -30.39
CA GLY A 307 8.56 3.15 -31.61
C GLY A 307 9.54 2.74 -32.70
N GLN A 308 10.85 2.78 -32.45
CA GLN A 308 11.89 2.36 -33.40
C GLN A 308 12.70 1.16 -32.86
N PRO A 309 13.20 0.27 -33.74
CA PRO A 309 14.16 -0.75 -33.32
C PRO A 309 15.36 -0.10 -32.62
N PHE A 310 15.76 -0.66 -31.48
CA PHE A 310 16.83 -0.14 -30.65
C PHE A 310 17.97 -1.16 -30.55
N ASP A 311 19.19 -0.73 -30.84
CA ASP A 311 20.38 -1.59 -30.95
C ASP A 311 21.49 -1.26 -29.94
N ARG A 312 21.34 -0.19 -29.14
CA ARG A 312 22.28 0.19 -28.08
C ARG A 312 22.06 -0.64 -26.81
N PHE A 313 22.11 -1.96 -26.94
CA PHE A 313 22.07 -2.88 -25.80
C PHE A 313 23.03 -4.05 -26.01
N GLN A 314 23.41 -4.70 -24.91
CA GLN A 314 24.31 -5.84 -24.94
C GLN A 314 23.87 -6.91 -23.95
N ALA A 315 23.88 -8.18 -24.36
CA ALA A 315 23.70 -9.30 -23.43
C ALA A 315 24.90 -9.43 -22.47
N GLU A 316 24.62 -9.49 -21.17
CA GLU A 316 25.60 -9.66 -20.08
C GLU A 316 25.49 -11.06 -19.43
N GLY A 317 25.12 -12.07 -20.21
CA GLY A 317 24.85 -13.43 -19.75
C GLY A 317 23.51 -13.93 -20.31
N PRO A 318 23.10 -15.18 -20.02
CA PRO A 318 21.95 -15.82 -20.68
C PRO A 318 20.60 -15.16 -20.35
N ALA A 319 20.47 -14.47 -19.22
CA ALA A 319 19.20 -13.91 -18.72
C ALA A 319 19.30 -12.41 -18.42
N THR A 320 20.27 -11.70 -18.99
CA THR A 320 20.51 -10.28 -18.66
C THR A 320 20.97 -9.50 -19.88
N ILE A 321 20.40 -8.31 -20.06
CA ILE A 321 20.88 -7.31 -21.01
C ILE A 321 21.17 -5.99 -20.29
N ARG A 322 22.20 -5.27 -20.74
CA ARG A 322 22.47 -3.88 -20.39
C ARG A 322 21.96 -2.97 -21.50
N ILE A 323 21.24 -1.94 -21.12
CA ILE A 323 20.71 -0.88 -21.99
C ILE A 323 21.62 0.34 -21.84
N ASP A 324 22.17 0.83 -22.95
CA ASP A 324 22.94 2.06 -23.00
C ASP A 324 22.03 3.16 -23.58
N SER A 325 21.56 4.07 -22.71
CA SER A 325 20.55 5.08 -23.03
C SER A 325 21.03 6.47 -22.55
N ASP A 326 20.16 7.47 -22.59
CA ASP A 326 20.36 8.76 -21.96
C ASP A 326 19.26 9.04 -20.94
N ILE A 327 19.49 9.99 -20.05
CA ILE A 327 18.53 10.36 -19.02
C ILE A 327 17.41 11.17 -19.67
N GLY A 328 16.26 10.55 -19.89
CA GLY A 328 15.15 11.20 -20.59
C GLY A 328 13.85 10.40 -20.56
N ASP A 329 12.85 11.00 -21.20
CA ASP A 329 11.56 10.37 -21.47
C ASP A 329 11.69 9.36 -22.61
N HIS A 330 11.57 8.07 -22.28
CA HIS A 330 11.61 6.99 -23.27
C HIS A 330 10.51 5.95 -22.98
N ASP A 331 9.86 5.45 -24.03
CA ASP A 331 9.00 4.24 -23.99
C ASP A 331 9.77 3.08 -24.64
N THR A 332 10.27 2.17 -23.82
CA THR A 332 11.02 0.99 -24.25
C THR A 332 10.21 -0.28 -24.05
N ARG A 333 10.16 -1.12 -25.08
CA ARG A 333 9.47 -2.41 -25.09
C ARG A 333 10.45 -3.52 -25.39
N PHE A 334 10.41 -4.56 -24.58
CA PHE A 334 11.21 -5.76 -24.74
C PHE A 334 10.28 -6.90 -25.12
N SER A 335 10.33 -7.34 -26.37
CA SER A 335 9.64 -8.56 -26.79
C SER A 335 10.46 -9.76 -26.38
N LEU A 336 9.86 -10.60 -25.55
CA LEU A 336 10.46 -11.77 -24.92
C LEU A 336 9.90 -13.01 -25.62
N VAL A 337 10.76 -13.85 -26.17
CA VAL A 337 10.32 -15.14 -26.69
C VAL A 337 9.97 -16.04 -25.51
N ILE A 338 8.70 -16.37 -25.36
CA ILE A 338 8.23 -17.33 -24.35
C ILE A 338 8.08 -18.68 -25.06
N GLU A 339 8.96 -19.63 -24.79
CA GLU A 339 8.69 -21.02 -25.17
C GLU A 339 7.47 -21.50 -24.36
N GLU A 340 6.42 -21.98 -25.03
CA GLU A 340 5.29 -22.64 -24.38
C GLU A 340 5.82 -23.82 -23.56
N ARG A 341 5.87 -23.69 -22.23
CA ARG A 341 6.08 -24.83 -21.35
C ARG A 341 4.85 -25.73 -21.47
N GLU A 342 4.94 -26.75 -22.33
CA GLU A 342 3.96 -27.84 -22.39
C GLU A 342 3.78 -28.42 -20.98
N HIS A 343 2.60 -28.19 -20.42
CA HIS A 343 2.15 -28.81 -19.19
C HIS A 343 1.98 -30.32 -19.46
N GLN A 344 3.02 -31.11 -19.22
CA GLN A 344 2.89 -32.57 -19.24
C GLN A 344 1.96 -32.99 -18.10
N PRO A 345 0.76 -33.54 -18.38
CA PRO A 345 -0.08 -34.06 -17.32
C PRO A 345 0.61 -35.28 -16.72
N GLY A 346 0.87 -35.20 -15.41
CA GLY A 346 1.48 -36.27 -14.64
C GLY A 346 0.75 -37.59 -14.87
N LYS A 347 1.51 -38.60 -15.31
CA LYS A 347 1.04 -39.99 -15.33
C LYS A 347 0.75 -40.43 -13.90
N HIS A 348 -0.51 -40.40 -13.49
CA HIS A 348 -0.98 -41.18 -12.35
C HIS A 348 -0.83 -42.66 -12.70
N ALA A 349 0.19 -43.29 -12.13
CA ALA A 349 0.30 -44.73 -12.07
C ALA A 349 -0.83 -45.26 -11.17
N GLY A 350 -1.89 -45.79 -11.78
CA GLY A 350 -2.88 -46.59 -11.09
C GLY A 350 -2.24 -47.87 -10.55
N HIS A 351 -2.17 -48.02 -9.23
CA HIS A 351 -2.02 -49.32 -8.60
C HIS A 351 -3.42 -49.89 -8.33
N ALA A 352 -3.82 -50.82 -9.18
CA ALA A 352 -4.88 -51.75 -8.89
C ALA A 352 -4.35 -52.81 -7.91
N HIS A 353 -4.92 -52.88 -6.71
CA HIS A 353 -4.82 -54.07 -5.87
C HIS A 353 -6.15 -54.82 -5.86
N HIS A 354 -6.14 -55.96 -6.57
CA HIS A 354 -7.00 -57.10 -6.25
C HIS A 354 -6.40 -57.86 -5.07
N ARG A 355 -7.10 -57.92 -3.94
CA ARG A 355 -7.58 -59.13 -3.27
C ARG A 355 -8.29 -58.79 -1.97
#